data_AF-A0A4R8UWC0-F1
#
_entry.id   AF-A0A4R8UWC0-F1
#
_cell.length_a   1.000
_cell.length_b   1.000
_cell.length_c   1.000
_cell.angle_alpha   90.00
_cell.angle_beta   90.00
_cell.angle_gamma   90.00
#
_symmetry.space_group_name_H-M   'P 1'
#
loop_
_entity.id
_entity.type
_entity.pdbx_description
1 polymer ?
#
loop_
_entity_poly.entity_id
_entity_poly.type
_entity_poly.pdbx_seq_one_letter_code
_entity_poly.pdbx_strand_id
1 'polypeptide(L)'
;MGIADILRALANGAFDGERTDSEKSGVSSGFYIENGTPVQYREGKSTRFFDGKENVRTPGKRTEDRFKTDEEKTIFFQKYGFKREMFGKHPEVIDYSRAYYEDKKNE
;
A
#
# COMPACT_ATOMS: atom_id res chain seq x y z
N MET A 1 -0.97 -21.74 -1.74
CA MET A 1 -2.20 -20.96 -1.99
C MET A 1 -2.02 -20.23 -3.30
N GLY A 2 -3.05 -20.20 -4.14
CA GLY A 2 -3.00 -19.41 -5.38
C GLY A 2 -3.42 -17.96 -5.15
N ILE A 3 -3.18 -17.09 -6.13
CA ILE A 3 -3.68 -15.71 -6.09
C ILE A 3 -5.21 -15.62 -5.88
N ALA A 4 -5.96 -16.61 -6.37
CA ALA A 4 -7.41 -16.69 -6.19
C ALA A 4 -7.82 -16.78 -4.69
N ASP A 5 -7.06 -17.50 -3.87
CA ASP A 5 -7.32 -17.57 -2.43
C ASP A 5 -7.03 -16.23 -1.75
N ILE A 6 -5.95 -15.54 -2.16
CA ILE A 6 -5.56 -14.22 -1.64
C ILE A 6 -6.64 -13.18 -2.01
N LEU A 7 -7.08 -13.16 -3.27
CA LEU A 7 -8.15 -12.26 -3.71
C LEU A 7 -9.47 -12.53 -2.99
N ARG A 8 -9.79 -13.80 -2.72
CA ARG A 8 -10.97 -14.17 -1.94
C ARG A 8 -10.84 -13.72 -0.48
N ALA A 9 -9.68 -13.89 0.14
CA ALA A 9 -9.41 -13.40 1.49
C ALA A 9 -9.50 -11.87 1.55
N LEU A 10 -9.00 -11.17 0.53
CA LEU A 10 -9.13 -9.73 0.37
C LEU A 10 -10.59 -9.31 0.24
N ALA A 11 -11.37 -9.96 -0.61
CA ALA A 11 -12.81 -9.68 -0.76
C ALA A 11 -13.60 -9.95 0.52
N ASN A 12 -13.16 -10.91 1.34
CA ASN A 12 -13.71 -11.20 2.66
C ASN A 12 -13.27 -10.22 3.76
N GLY A 13 -12.41 -9.24 3.45
CA GLY A 13 -11.89 -8.29 4.43
C GLY A 13 -10.87 -8.90 5.40
N ALA A 14 -10.21 -10.01 5.04
CA ALA A 14 -9.18 -10.62 5.88
C ALA A 14 -7.98 -9.69 6.13
N PHE A 15 -7.73 -8.76 5.19
CA PHE A 15 -6.67 -7.77 5.26
C PHE A 15 -7.18 -6.36 5.57
N ASP A 16 -8.47 -6.21 5.90
CA ASP A 16 -9.04 -4.89 6.20
C ASP A 16 -8.39 -4.29 7.45
N GLY A 17 -8.06 -3.00 7.37
CA GLY A 17 -7.37 -2.29 8.45
C GLY A 17 -5.85 -2.47 8.46
N GLU A 18 -5.28 -3.35 7.61
CA GLU A 18 -3.84 -3.39 7.40
C GLU A 18 -3.38 -2.12 6.69
N ARG A 19 -2.38 -1.47 7.27
CA ARG A 19 -1.79 -0.25 6.73
C ARG A 19 -0.29 -0.28 6.93
N THR A 20 0.44 0.29 5.97
CA THR A 20 1.85 0.61 6.09
C THR A 20 1.98 2.09 5.80
N ASP A 21 2.69 2.78 6.67
CA ASP A 21 3.02 4.18 6.51
C ASP A 21 4.53 4.35 6.44
N SER A 22 4.97 5.23 5.56
CA SER A 22 6.38 5.50 5.34
C SER A 22 6.54 6.98 5.03
N GLU A 23 7.11 7.72 5.98
CA GLU A 23 7.45 9.13 5.79
C GLU A 23 8.92 9.26 5.37
N LYS A 24 9.16 9.93 4.24
CA LYS A 24 10.52 10.25 3.79
C LYS A 24 10.61 11.70 3.33
N SER A 25 11.51 12.47 3.95
CA SER A 25 11.74 13.89 3.62
C SER A 25 10.48 14.76 3.68
N GLY A 26 9.56 14.46 4.59
CA GLY A 26 8.28 15.16 4.77
C GLY A 26 7.20 14.78 3.76
N VAL A 27 7.45 13.78 2.91
CA VAL A 27 6.44 13.14 2.04
C VAL A 27 6.03 11.84 2.70
N SER A 28 4.75 11.72 3.04
CA SER A 28 4.19 10.51 3.65
C SER A 28 3.57 9.66 2.56
N SER A 29 3.99 8.42 2.42
CA SER A 29 3.43 7.49 1.45
C SER A 29 3.16 6.16 2.12
N GLY A 30 2.16 5.44 1.64
CA GLY A 30 1.79 4.19 2.25
C GLY A 30 0.71 3.47 1.49
N PHE A 31 0.28 2.36 2.07
CA PHE A 31 -0.78 1.54 1.54
C PHE A 31 -1.73 1.19 2.67
N TYR A 32 -3.01 1.15 2.39
CA TYR A 32 -4.03 0.64 3.30
C TYR A 32 -5.04 -0.18 2.52
N ILE A 33 -5.70 -1.13 3.19
CA ILE A 33 -6.79 -1.90 2.58
C ILE A 33 -8.10 -1.44 3.21
N GLU A 34 -9.01 -0.98 2.35
CA GLU A 34 -10.34 -0.49 2.71
C GLU A 34 -11.39 -1.36 2.01
N ASN A 35 -12.15 -2.14 2.78
CA ASN A 35 -13.20 -3.05 2.32
C ASN A 35 -12.74 -3.94 1.15
N GLY A 36 -11.61 -4.63 1.31
CA GLY A 36 -11.04 -5.49 0.28
C GLY A 36 -10.53 -4.74 -0.96
N THR A 37 -10.30 -3.43 -0.85
CA THR A 37 -9.72 -2.58 -1.88
C THR A 37 -8.39 -2.03 -1.39
N PRO A 38 -7.25 -2.45 -1.95
CA PRO A 38 -5.97 -1.83 -1.67
C PRO A 38 -5.99 -0.38 -2.18
N VAL A 39 -5.48 0.53 -1.37
CA VAL A 39 -5.34 1.94 -1.69
C VAL A 39 -3.91 2.36 -1.41
N GLN A 40 -3.24 2.87 -2.42
CA GLN A 40 -1.97 3.57 -2.26
C GLN A 40 -2.26 5.03 -1.96
N TYR A 41 -1.64 5.60 -0.94
CA TYR A 41 -1.67 7.03 -0.70
C TYR A 41 -0.28 7.63 -0.74
N ARG A 42 -0.24 8.88 -1.20
CA ARG A 42 0.95 9.71 -1.18
C ARG A 42 0.55 11.13 -0.82
N GLU A 43 1.08 11.61 0.29
CA GLU A 43 0.94 12.96 0.81
C GLU A 43 2.25 13.70 0.59
N GLY A 44 2.19 14.79 -0.19
CA GLY A 44 3.33 15.62 -0.50
C GLY A 44 3.90 16.37 0.71
N LYS A 45 4.98 17.10 0.50
CA LYS A 45 5.66 17.86 1.57
C LYS A 45 4.71 18.90 2.16
N SER A 46 4.52 18.88 3.49
CA SER A 46 3.81 19.97 4.16
C SER A 46 4.66 21.23 4.10
N THR A 47 4.12 22.31 3.53
CA THR A 47 4.81 23.60 3.44
C THR A 47 4.49 24.41 4.69
N ARG A 48 5.51 24.92 5.37
CA ARG A 48 5.34 25.94 6.42
C ARG A 48 5.74 27.28 5.84
N PHE A 49 4.87 28.27 5.97
CA PHE A 49 5.18 29.67 5.66
C PHE A 49 4.73 30.57 6.81
N PHE A 50 5.47 31.66 7.02
CA PHE A 50 5.16 32.64 8.05
C PHE A 50 4.35 33.77 7.40
N ASP A 51 3.09 33.92 7.80
CA ASP A 51 2.16 34.90 7.23
C ASP A 51 2.26 36.28 7.92
N GLY A 52 3.35 36.54 8.66
CA GLY A 52 3.56 37.79 9.39
C GLY A 52 2.89 37.86 10.77
N LYS A 53 1.96 36.94 11.09
CA LYS A 53 1.37 36.77 12.44
C LYS A 53 1.61 35.40 13.06
N GLU A 54 1.50 34.33 12.27
CA GLU A 54 1.69 32.95 12.72
C GLU A 54 2.38 32.09 11.65
N ASN A 55 2.95 30.97 12.10
CA ASN A 55 3.43 29.91 11.21
C ASN A 55 2.25 29.08 10.71
N VAL A 56 1.87 29.27 9.44
CA VAL A 56 0.83 28.47 8.81
C VAL A 56 1.46 27.20 8.24
N ARG A 57 0.95 26.04 8.66
CA ARG A 57 1.33 24.73 8.10
C ARG A 57 0.24 24.28 7.13
N THR A 58 0.53 24.31 5.84
CA THR A 58 -0.38 23.74 4.84
C THR A 58 -0.05 22.27 4.65
N PRO A 59 -1.01 21.34 4.87
CA PRO A 59 -0.80 19.94 4.57
C PRO A 59 -0.49 19.77 3.07
N GLY A 60 0.43 18.86 2.76
CA GLY A 60 0.79 18.59 1.37
C GLY A 60 -0.38 18.01 0.59
N LYS A 61 -0.31 18.08 -0.74
CA LYS A 61 -1.33 17.46 -1.61
C LYS A 61 -1.34 15.95 -1.35
N ARG A 62 -2.48 15.42 -0.89
CA ARG A 62 -2.73 13.97 -0.76
C ARG A 62 -3.30 13.43 -2.07
N THR A 63 -2.74 12.34 -2.54
CA THR A 63 -3.20 11.58 -3.72
C THR A 63 -3.44 10.16 -3.30
N GLU A 64 -4.56 9.59 -3.69
CA GLU A 64 -4.99 8.24 -3.34
C GLU A 64 -5.34 7.49 -4.61
N ASP A 65 -4.70 6.35 -4.80
CA ASP A 65 -4.87 5.48 -5.96
C ASP A 65 -5.48 4.16 -5.48
N ARG A 66 -6.67 3.84 -5.97
CA ARG A 66 -7.48 2.71 -5.48
C ARG A 66 -7.47 1.59 -6.51
N PHE A 67 -6.96 0.43 -6.13
CA PHE A 67 -6.89 -0.76 -6.97
C PHE A 67 -8.25 -1.48 -6.96
N LYS A 68 -9.11 -1.18 -7.93
CA LYS A 68 -10.50 -1.67 -7.95
C LYS A 68 -10.62 -3.03 -8.64
N THR A 69 -9.88 -3.24 -9.73
CA THR A 69 -9.98 -4.46 -10.53
C THR A 69 -9.17 -5.61 -9.93
N ASP A 70 -9.56 -6.85 -10.21
CA ASP A 70 -8.85 -8.04 -9.72
C ASP A 70 -7.42 -8.14 -10.28
N GLU A 71 -7.20 -7.68 -11.51
CA GLU A 71 -5.87 -7.58 -12.12
C GLU A 71 -4.97 -6.59 -11.36
N GLU A 72 -5.50 -5.39 -11.08
CA GLU A 72 -4.82 -4.37 -10.28
C GLU A 72 -4.47 -4.87 -8.88
N LYS A 73 -5.41 -5.54 -8.22
CA LYS A 73 -5.20 -6.18 -6.91
C LYS A 73 -4.13 -7.26 -6.98
N THR A 74 -4.13 -8.04 -8.06
CA THR A 74 -3.12 -9.08 -8.29
C THR A 74 -1.72 -8.47 -8.43
N ILE A 75 -1.58 -7.44 -9.25
CA ILE A 75 -0.32 -6.72 -9.44
C ILE A 75 0.15 -6.11 -8.11
N PHE A 76 -0.80 -5.58 -7.32
CA PHE A 76 -0.51 -5.06 -5.98
C PHE A 76 0.10 -6.13 -5.08
N PHE A 77 -0.50 -7.33 -5.00
CA PHE A 77 0.07 -8.42 -4.20
C PHE A 77 1.40 -8.95 -4.75
N GLN A 78 1.57 -9.00 -6.08
CA GLN A 78 2.84 -9.38 -6.68
C GLN A 78 3.96 -8.43 -6.28
N LYS A 79 3.72 -7.11 -6.38
CA LYS A 79 4.72 -6.08 -6.10
C LYS A 79 4.90 -5.75 -4.63
N TYR A 80 3.86 -5.84 -3.81
CA TYR A 80 3.87 -5.36 -2.42
C TYR A 80 3.56 -6.44 -1.40
N GLY A 81 3.21 -7.66 -1.82
CA GLY A 81 2.88 -8.78 -0.93
C GLY A 81 4.04 -9.22 -0.03
N PHE A 82 5.29 -8.95 -0.43
CA PHE A 82 6.46 -9.22 0.40
C PHE A 82 6.59 -8.29 1.62
N LYS A 83 5.78 -7.22 1.72
CA LYS A 83 5.79 -6.30 2.86
C LYS A 83 5.31 -6.99 4.13
N ARG A 84 6.26 -7.45 4.94
CA ARG A 84 6.01 -8.05 6.26
C ARG A 84 5.27 -7.14 7.24
N GLU A 85 5.35 -5.83 7.06
CA GLU A 85 4.63 -4.85 7.88
C GLU A 85 3.11 -4.94 7.71
N MET A 86 2.68 -5.32 6.50
CA MET A 86 1.28 -5.54 6.15
C MET A 86 1.03 -7.04 6.29
N PHE A 87 1.54 -7.84 5.36
CA PHE A 87 1.24 -9.27 5.25
C PHE A 87 2.07 -10.18 6.15
N GLY A 88 2.69 -9.67 7.23
CA GLY A 88 3.51 -10.48 8.13
C GLY A 88 2.75 -11.64 8.79
N LYS A 89 1.44 -11.48 8.96
CA LYS A 89 0.52 -12.52 9.47
C LYS A 89 0.05 -13.49 8.39
N HIS A 90 0.38 -13.22 7.13
CA HIS A 90 -0.10 -13.92 5.94
C HIS A 90 1.08 -14.44 5.11
N PRO A 91 1.72 -15.54 5.55
CA PRO A 91 2.86 -16.10 4.86
C PRO A 91 2.53 -16.48 3.40
N GLU A 92 1.27 -16.84 3.11
CA GLU A 92 0.80 -17.12 1.75
C GLU A 92 0.97 -15.95 0.77
N VAL A 93 0.80 -14.70 1.24
CA VAL A 93 0.93 -13.51 0.41
C VAL A 93 2.40 -13.18 0.17
N ILE A 94 3.23 -13.35 1.20
CA ILE A 94 4.67 -13.14 1.12
C ILE A 94 5.30 -14.14 0.14
N ASP A 95 4.91 -15.42 0.24
CA ASP A 95 5.43 -16.49 -0.62
C ASP A 95 5.05 -16.25 -2.09
N TYR A 96 3.79 -15.86 -2.34
CA TYR A 96 3.32 -15.50 -3.68
C TYR A 96 4.10 -14.33 -4.30
N SER A 97 4.28 -13.25 -3.54
CA SER A 97 5.07 -12.10 -4.01
C SER A 97 6.52 -12.48 -4.26
N ARG A 98 7.10 -13.30 -3.37
CA ARG A 98 8.48 -13.78 -3.51
C ARG A 98 8.66 -14.63 -4.78
N ALA A 99 7.77 -15.57 -5.03
CA ALA A 99 7.80 -16.40 -6.23
C ALA A 99 7.78 -15.55 -7.52
N TYR A 100 6.96 -14.49 -7.55
CA TYR A 100 6.93 -13.54 -8.66
C TYR A 100 8.28 -12.82 -8.87
N TYR A 101 8.94 -12.36 -7.79
CA TYR A 101 10.25 -11.72 -7.90
C TYR A 101 11.38 -12.69 -8.24
N GLU A 102 11.28 -13.95 -7.80
CA GLU A 102 12.25 -15.01 -8.13
C GLU A 102 12.17 -15.39 -9.61
N ASP A 103 10.96 -15.48 -10.17
CA ASP A 103 10.73 -15.66 -11.61
C ASP A 103 11.32 -14.51 -12.42
N LYS A 104 11.02 -13.27 -12.02
CA LYS A 104 11.58 -12.04 -12.61
C LYS A 104 13.10 -11.91 -12.55
N LYS A 105 13.75 -12.59 -11.59
CA LYS A 105 15.20 -12.56 -11.41
C LYS A 105 15.91 -13.56 -12.33
N ASN A 106 15.21 -14.62 -12.74
CA ASN A 106 15.74 -15.66 -13.61
C ASN A 106 15.48 -15.39 -15.11
N GLU A 107 14.83 -14.27 -15.43
CA GLU A 107 14.60 -13.73 -16.78
C GLU A 107 15.66 -12.70 -17.17
#